data_AF-A0A9X0A413-F1
#
_entry.id   AF-A0A9X0A413-F1
#
_cell.length_a   1.000
_cell.length_b   1.000
_cell.length_c   1.000
_cell.angle_alpha   90.00
_cell.angle_beta   90.00
_cell.angle_gamma   90.00
#
_symmetry.space_group_name_H-M   'P 1'
#
loop_
_entity.id
_entity.type
_entity.pdbx_description
1 polymer ?
#
loop_
_entity_poly.entity_id
_entity_poly.type
_entity_poly.pdbx_seq_one_letter_code
_entity_poly.pdbx_strand_id
1 'polypeptide(L)'
;MRHMNPVLIVPVLLALLYMGHALDCYSCTSQVSWEDCETNLKRGTCASGLDNCAKLYASGNGEVFARGCDTSDECSNQGTCKGLELNECSLHCCKEDFCNGSAMKKINGLI
;
A
#
# COMPACT_ATOMS: atom_id res chain seq x y z
N MET A 1 45.68 -20.67 -6.20
CA MET A 1 44.95 -19.41 -5.95
C MET A 1 44.35 -18.96 -7.28
N ARG A 2 43.03 -19.10 -7.48
CA ARG A 2 42.38 -18.66 -8.72
C ARG A 2 42.22 -17.14 -8.63
N HIS A 3 42.93 -16.39 -9.47
CA HIS A 3 42.72 -14.96 -9.62
C HIS A 3 41.29 -14.73 -10.11
N MET A 4 40.41 -14.28 -9.22
CA MET A 4 39.04 -13.91 -9.59
C MET A 4 39.10 -12.55 -10.25
N ASN A 5 38.68 -12.47 -11.51
CA ASN A 5 38.82 -11.27 -12.32
C ASN A 5 37.82 -10.19 -11.81
N PRO A 6 38.27 -9.05 -11.26
CA PRO A 6 37.39 -8.06 -10.64
C PRO A 6 36.38 -7.47 -11.63
N VAL A 7 36.70 -7.49 -12.93
CA VAL A 7 35.83 -7.07 -14.03
C VAL A 7 34.53 -7.89 -14.12
N LEU A 8 34.55 -9.16 -13.69
CA LEU A 8 33.37 -10.03 -13.69
C LEU A 8 32.58 -9.95 -12.37
N ILE A 9 33.20 -9.48 -11.29
CA ILE A 9 32.57 -9.38 -9.96
C ILE A 9 31.63 -8.17 -9.90
N VAL A 10 32.06 -7.02 -10.44
CA VAL A 10 31.30 -5.76 -10.41
C VAL A 10 29.93 -5.84 -11.10
N PRO A 11 29.79 -6.35 -12.35
CA PRO A 11 28.49 -6.44 -13.02
C PRO A 11 27.55 -7.47 -12.36
N VAL A 12 28.09 -8.55 -11.78
CA VAL A 12 27.31 -9.54 -11.04
C VAL A 12 26.75 -8.96 -9.75
N LEU A 13 27.54 -8.17 -9.01
CA LEU A 13 27.07 -7.47 -7.82
C LEU A 13 25.99 -6.42 -8.14
N LEU A 14 26.13 -5.66 -9.24
CA LEU A 14 25.10 -4.72 -9.68
C LEU A 14 23.77 -5.42 -10.05
N ALA A 15 23.84 -6.58 -10.70
CA ALA A 15 22.65 -7.36 -11.06
C ALA A 15 21.90 -7.90 -9.83
N LEU A 16 22.62 -8.27 -8.77
CA LEU A 16 22.00 -8.72 -7.51
C LEU A 16 21.31 -7.59 -6.74
N LEU A 17 21.78 -6.35 -6.89
CA LEU A 17 21.15 -5.17 -6.28
C LEU A 17 19.89 -4.69 -7.02
N TYR A 18 19.63 -5.19 -8.24
CA TYR A 18 18.47 -4.82 -9.05
C TYR A 18 17.28 -5.78 -8.89
N MET A 19 17.32 -6.70 -7.92
CA MET A 19 16.13 -7.51 -7.60
C MET A 19 15.08 -6.58 -6.98
N GLY A 20 14.07 -6.21 -7.78
CA GLY A 20 12.94 -5.43 -7.30
C GLY A 20 12.32 -6.11 -6.09
N HIS A 21 12.33 -5.41 -4.95
CA HIS A 21 11.66 -5.89 -3.75
C HIS A 21 10.15 -5.94 -4.01
N ALA A 22 9.55 -7.11 -3.77
CA ALA A 22 8.11 -7.24 -3.79
C ALA A 22 7.54 -6.55 -2.54
N LEU A 23 6.54 -5.68 -2.74
CA LEU A 23 5.96 -4.88 -1.67
C LEU A 23 5.08 -5.74 -0.77
N ASP A 24 5.25 -5.67 0.54
CA ASP A 24 4.38 -6.30 1.52
C ASP A 24 3.41 -5.27 2.14
N CYS A 25 2.13 -5.61 2.31
CA CYS A 25 1.14 -4.69 2.89
C CYS A 25 0.23 -5.38 3.92
N TYR A 26 -0.44 -4.57 4.74
CA TYR A 26 -1.58 -5.04 5.53
C TYR A 26 -2.85 -5.09 4.68
N SER A 27 -3.71 -6.06 4.95
CA SER A 27 -5.03 -6.14 4.33
C SER A 27 -6.13 -6.47 5.34
N CYS A 28 -7.24 -5.74 5.26
CA CYS A 28 -8.47 -6.01 5.98
C CYS A 28 -9.64 -5.28 5.31
N THR A 29 -10.87 -5.65 5.66
CA THR A 29 -12.07 -4.93 5.26
C THR A 29 -13.11 -5.01 6.38
N SER A 30 -13.78 -3.91 6.68
CA SER A 30 -14.87 -3.83 7.65
C SER A 30 -15.90 -2.80 7.22
N GLN A 31 -17.15 -3.01 7.64
CA GLN A 31 -18.25 -2.04 7.54
C GLN A 31 -18.63 -1.44 8.90
N VAL A 32 -17.82 -1.69 9.94
CA VAL A 32 -18.11 -1.33 11.33
C VAL A 32 -17.12 -0.29 11.84
N SER A 33 -15.81 -0.58 11.77
CA SER A 33 -14.78 0.33 12.26
C SER A 33 -13.38 -0.07 11.80
N TRP A 34 -12.40 0.81 12.02
CA TRP A 34 -10.99 0.45 11.88
C TRP A 34 -10.55 -0.66 12.85
N GLU A 35 -11.09 -0.66 14.07
CA GLU A 35 -10.78 -1.69 15.07
C GLU A 35 -11.28 -3.06 14.63
N ASP A 36 -12.50 -3.14 14.09
CA ASP A 36 -13.05 -4.37 13.52
C ASP A 36 -12.24 -4.83 12.30
N CYS A 37 -11.80 -3.90 11.43
CA CYS A 37 -10.86 -4.22 10.34
C CYS A 37 -9.56 -4.86 10.88
N GLU A 38 -9.03 -4.31 11.97
CA GLU A 38 -7.79 -4.78 12.60
C GLU A 38 -7.92 -6.16 13.26
N THR A 39 -9.12 -6.56 13.71
CA THR A 39 -9.35 -7.93 14.22
C THR A 39 -9.08 -9.01 13.15
N ASN A 40 -9.27 -8.67 11.88
CA ASN A 40 -9.11 -9.58 10.74
C ASN A 40 -7.89 -9.22 9.86
N LEU A 41 -6.89 -8.54 10.45
CA LEU A 41 -5.73 -8.04 9.73
C LEU A 41 -4.87 -9.18 9.16
N LYS A 42 -4.68 -9.16 7.85
CA LYS A 42 -3.78 -10.05 7.11
C LYS A 42 -2.51 -9.31 6.72
N ARG A 43 -1.41 -10.05 6.59
CA ARG A 43 -0.13 -9.58 6.06
C ARG A 43 0.20 -10.40 4.83
N GLY A 44 0.72 -9.78 3.79
CA GLY A 44 1.17 -10.53 2.62
C GLY A 44 1.79 -9.66 1.55
N THR A 45 2.47 -10.35 0.65
CA THR A 45 3.11 -9.76 -0.52
C THR A 45 2.07 -9.41 -1.58
N CYS A 46 2.18 -8.20 -2.10
CA CYS A 46 1.34 -7.70 -3.16
C CYS A 46 1.55 -8.49 -4.46
N ALA A 47 0.45 -8.68 -5.19
CA ALA A 47 0.52 -9.27 -6.53
C ALA A 47 1.31 -8.36 -7.48
N SER A 48 1.87 -8.95 -8.53
CA SER A 48 2.58 -8.21 -9.57
C SER A 48 1.73 -7.07 -10.13
N GLY A 49 2.28 -5.85 -10.18
CA GLY A 49 1.60 -4.65 -10.65
C GLY A 49 0.85 -3.86 -9.57
N LEU A 50 0.71 -4.40 -8.35
CA LEU A 50 0.20 -3.67 -7.18
C LEU A 50 1.40 -3.12 -6.40
N ASP A 51 1.74 -1.86 -6.65
CA ASP A 51 2.98 -1.21 -6.23
C ASP A 51 2.79 -0.17 -5.11
N ASN A 52 1.62 -0.14 -4.48
CA ASN A 52 1.31 0.70 -3.33
C ASN A 52 0.56 -0.09 -2.26
N CYS A 53 0.83 0.22 -0.99
CA CYS A 53 -0.09 -0.11 0.08
C CYS A 53 -1.14 0.99 0.19
N ALA A 54 -2.41 0.60 0.25
CA ALA A 54 -3.54 1.50 0.37
C ALA A 54 -4.24 1.35 1.73
N LYS A 55 -4.81 2.46 2.20
CA LYS A 55 -5.74 2.55 3.32
C LYS A 55 -6.92 3.43 2.89
N LEU A 56 -8.10 2.83 2.82
CA LEU A 56 -9.33 3.46 2.34
C LEU A 56 -10.34 3.58 3.48
N TYR A 57 -10.92 4.76 3.64
CA TYR A 57 -12.19 4.94 4.32
C TYR A 57 -13.17 5.63 3.38
N ALA A 58 -14.39 5.11 3.29
CA ALA A 58 -15.48 5.69 2.51
C ALA A 58 -16.79 5.63 3.28
N SER A 59 -17.62 6.66 3.15
CA SER A 59 -18.94 6.76 3.76
C SER A 59 -19.96 7.27 2.74
N GLY A 60 -21.13 6.63 2.69
CA GLY A 60 -22.26 6.96 1.81
C GLY A 60 -23.55 6.34 2.37
N ASN A 61 -24.02 5.26 1.76
CA ASN A 61 -25.12 4.42 2.29
C ASN A 61 -24.67 3.46 3.43
N GLY A 62 -23.43 3.59 3.87
CA GLY A 62 -22.76 2.79 4.88
C GLY A 62 -21.30 3.19 4.93
N GLU A 63 -20.56 2.63 5.89
CA GLU A 63 -19.13 2.87 6.03
C GLU A 63 -18.33 1.69 5.50
N VAL A 64 -17.16 1.98 4.93
CA VAL A 64 -16.18 0.99 4.49
C VAL A 64 -14.82 1.40 5.02
N PHE A 65 -14.15 0.47 5.68
CA PHE A 65 -12.79 0.58 6.20
C PHE A 65 -11.98 -0.52 5.54
N ALA A 66 -10.96 -0.19 4.75
CA ALA A 66 -10.17 -1.19 4.04
C ALA A 66 -8.67 -0.88 4.03
N ARG A 67 -7.88 -1.94 4.00
CA ARG A 67 -6.43 -1.92 3.75
C ARG A 67 -6.11 -2.96 2.68
N GLY A 68 -5.13 -2.69 1.84
CA GLY A 68 -4.68 -3.65 0.84
C GLY A 68 -3.54 -3.14 -0.02
N CYS A 69 -3.26 -3.88 -1.08
CA CYS A 69 -2.37 -3.47 -2.15
C CYS A 69 -3.18 -2.81 -3.26
N ASP A 70 -2.60 -1.80 -3.91
CA ASP A 70 -3.24 -1.07 -5.00
C ASP A 70 -2.21 -0.60 -6.05
N THR A 71 -2.71 -0.13 -7.18
CA THR A 71 -1.92 0.39 -8.29
C THR A 71 -1.58 1.86 -8.08
N SER A 72 -0.45 2.31 -8.63
CA SER A 72 -0.08 3.73 -8.66
C SER A 72 -1.13 4.60 -9.37
N ASP A 73 -1.81 4.06 -10.39
CA ASP A 73 -2.85 4.79 -11.12
C ASP A 73 -4.06 5.04 -10.23
N GLU A 74 -4.51 4.04 -9.48
CA GLU A 74 -5.62 4.16 -8.54
C GLU A 74 -5.27 5.12 -7.39
N CYS A 75 -4.08 4.97 -6.81
CA CYS A 75 -3.58 5.85 -5.76
C CYS A 75 -3.43 7.32 -6.20
N SER A 76 -3.08 7.57 -7.46
CA SER A 76 -2.88 8.93 -7.99
C SER A 76 -4.20 9.57 -8.42
N ASN A 77 -5.06 8.80 -9.07
CA ASN A 77 -6.32 9.30 -9.59
C ASN A 77 -7.44 9.28 -8.55
N GLN A 78 -7.27 8.55 -7.45
CA GLN A 78 -8.31 8.29 -6.45
C GLN A 78 -9.60 7.79 -7.10
N GLY A 79 -9.49 6.85 -8.05
CA GLY A 79 -10.60 6.36 -8.87
C GLY A 79 -11.76 5.83 -8.01
N THR A 80 -11.44 5.15 -6.92
CA THR A 80 -12.34 4.57 -5.92
C THR A 80 -13.15 5.64 -5.20
N CYS A 81 -12.61 6.86 -5.06
CA CYS A 81 -13.33 7.99 -4.48
C CYS A 81 -14.02 8.86 -5.52
N LYS A 82 -13.57 8.85 -6.79
CA LYS A 82 -14.12 9.71 -7.85
C LYS A 82 -15.26 9.00 -8.59
N GLY A 83 -16.40 9.68 -8.68
CA GLY A 83 -17.56 9.20 -9.45
C GLY A 83 -18.59 8.40 -8.64
N LEU A 84 -18.39 8.28 -7.32
CA LEU A 84 -19.40 7.77 -6.38
C LEU A 84 -20.01 8.94 -5.60
N GLU A 85 -21.33 8.91 -5.37
CA GLU A 85 -22.01 9.85 -4.46
C GLU A 85 -21.71 9.46 -3.00
N LEU A 86 -20.48 9.70 -2.57
CA LEU A 86 -20.01 9.47 -1.20
C LEU A 86 -20.08 10.75 -0.38
N ASN A 87 -20.46 10.61 0.89
CA ASN A 87 -20.41 11.67 1.89
C ASN A 87 -18.96 11.98 2.30
N GLU A 88 -18.13 10.94 2.42
CA GLU A 88 -16.71 11.08 2.75
C GLU A 88 -15.92 9.98 2.03
N CYS A 89 -14.75 10.31 1.50
CA CYS A 89 -13.83 9.32 0.96
C CYS A 89 -12.39 9.77 1.19
N SER A 90 -11.58 8.87 1.72
CA SER A 90 -10.16 9.08 2.01
C SER A 90 -9.37 7.86 1.58
N LEU A 91 -8.49 8.05 0.60
CA LEU A 91 -7.55 7.04 0.13
C LEU A 91 -6.14 7.54 0.44
N HIS A 92 -5.42 6.80 1.28
CA HIS A 92 -4.01 7.03 1.55
C HIS A 92 -3.18 5.89 0.96
N CYS A 93 -2.14 6.25 0.21
CA CYS A 93 -1.21 5.30 -0.38
C CYS A 93 0.24 5.58 0.02
N CYS A 94 1.03 4.52 0.11
CA CYS A 94 2.45 4.57 0.44
C CYS A 94 3.18 3.35 -0.17
N LYS A 95 4.53 3.40 -0.29
CA LYS A 95 5.34 2.44 -1.08
C LYS A 95 6.36 1.65 -0.27
N GLU A 96 6.26 1.69 1.06
CA GLU A 96 7.14 0.93 1.95
C GLU A 96 6.39 -0.26 2.54
N ASP A 97 7.11 -1.32 2.89
CA ASP A 97 6.48 -2.51 3.47
C ASP A 97 5.65 -2.15 4.70
N PHE A 98 4.40 -2.62 4.72
CA PHE A 98 3.46 -2.46 5.82
C PHE A 98 3.15 -1.00 6.20
N CYS A 99 3.46 -0.02 5.34
CA CYS A 99 3.30 1.41 5.62
C CYS A 99 1.84 1.84 5.83
N ASN A 100 0.88 1.08 5.29
CA ASN A 100 -0.55 1.30 5.51
C ASN A 100 -1.02 0.87 6.90
N GLY A 101 -0.11 0.57 7.84
CA GLY A 101 -0.33 0.24 9.25
C GLY A 101 -0.82 1.40 10.11
N SER A 102 -0.43 2.63 9.78
CA SER A 102 -0.70 3.82 10.57
C SER A 102 -2.20 4.13 10.69
N ALA A 103 -2.68 4.53 11.88
CA ALA A 103 -3.97 5.22 11.99
C ALA A 103 -3.92 6.48 11.12
N MET A 104 -4.93 6.72 10.28
CA MET A 104 -5.01 8.02 9.60
C MET A 104 -5.12 9.06 10.71
N LYS A 105 -4.08 9.88 10.90
CA LYS A 105 -4.25 11.11 11.65
C LYS A 105 -5.32 11.88 10.89
N LYS A 106 -6.50 12.08 11.49
CA LYS A 106 -7.36 13.20 11.10
C LYS A 106 -6.45 14.42 11.15
N ILE A 107 -6.03 14.90 9.99
CA ILE A 107 -5.56 16.27 9.86
C ILE A 107 -6.80 17.11 10.08
N ASN A 108 -7.08 17.43 11.36
CA ASN A 108 -7.93 18.57 11.67
C ASN A 108 -7.28 19.74 10.94
N GLY A 109 -7.98 20.27 9.94
CA GLY A 109 -7.57 21.45 9.20
C GLY A 109 -7.17 22.54 10.18
N LEU A 110 -5.89 22.89 10.16
CA LEU A 110 -5.38 24.14 10.69
C LEU A 110 -4.73 24.88 9.54
N ILE A 111 -5.55 25.64 8.83
CA ILE A 111 -5.30 27.01 8.36
C ILE A 111 -6.64 27.64 7.98
#